data_AF-A0A351V9E2-F1
#
_entry.id   AF-A0A351V9E2-F1
#
_cell.length_a   1.000
_cell.length_b   1.000
_cell.length_c   1.000
_cell.angle_alpha   90.00
_cell.angle_beta   90.00
_cell.angle_gamma   90.00
#
_symmetry.space_group_name_H-M   'P 1'
#
loop_
_entity.id
_entity.type
_entity.pdbx_description
1 polymer ?
#
loop_
_entity_poly.entity_id
_entity_poly.type
_entity_poly.pdbx_seq_one_letter_code
_entity_poly.pdbx_strand_id
1 'polypeptide(L)'
;MLDMNNVEIKTGDVVEISGAYFKNDNGLYFVERSAGDPGWSGSDHSLRKISKTGKLSTAKHNICFWPIMITTNSWIKRAEAKQWNAEHARIQVRNDIDRSKVAEHFMKEAEGMIPEIERLSWNFGDDCQCTKDRKERKAFLESIAK
;
A
#
# COMPACT_ATOMS: atom_id res chain seq x y z
N MET A 1 7.33 3.97 -8.11
CA MET A 1 6.80 5.11 -8.89
C MET A 1 7.27 6.40 -8.24
N LEU A 2 7.43 7.51 -8.96
CA LEU A 2 7.83 8.79 -8.37
C LEU A 2 6.61 9.64 -7.99
N ASP A 3 6.72 10.40 -6.90
CA ASP A 3 5.77 11.41 -6.52
C ASP A 3 5.95 12.70 -7.34
N MET A 4 5.12 13.73 -7.10
CA MET A 4 5.21 14.99 -7.85
C MET A 4 6.50 15.78 -7.61
N ASN A 5 7.27 15.46 -6.57
CA ASN A 5 8.55 16.05 -6.24
C ASN A 5 9.73 15.14 -6.65
N ASN A 6 9.49 14.15 -7.51
CA ASN A 6 10.49 13.20 -7.99
C ASN A 6 11.08 12.30 -6.88
N VAL A 7 10.33 12.09 -5.78
CA VAL A 7 10.69 11.17 -4.69
C VAL A 7 10.12 9.79 -5.00
N GLU A 8 10.93 8.76 -4.84
CA GLU A 8 10.46 7.38 -5.01
C GLU A 8 9.52 6.99 -3.87
N ILE A 9 8.29 6.59 -4.22
CA ILE A 9 7.27 6.12 -3.30
C ILE A 9 7.54 4.65 -2.96
N LYS A 10 7.62 4.33 -1.68
CA LYS A 10 7.90 3.00 -1.14
C LYS A 10 6.85 2.57 -0.13
N THR A 11 6.78 1.26 0.10
CA THR A 11 5.94 0.68 1.14
C THR A 11 6.37 1.22 2.51
N GLY A 12 5.39 1.67 3.31
CA GLY A 12 5.64 2.38 4.56
C GLY A 12 5.59 3.91 4.47
N ASP A 13 5.69 4.49 3.28
CA ASP A 13 5.54 5.93 3.12
C ASP A 13 4.10 6.37 3.39
N VAL A 14 3.96 7.55 3.98
CA VAL A 14 2.68 8.26 4.02
C VAL A 14 2.63 9.19 2.82
N VAL A 15 1.52 9.16 2.11
CA VAL A 15 1.30 9.91 0.89
C VAL A 15 -0.01 10.68 0.93
N GLU A 16 -0.05 11.83 0.28
CA GLU A 16 -1.27 12.59 0.05
C GLU A 16 -1.64 12.55 -1.43
N ILE A 17 -2.89 12.19 -1.71
CA ILE A 17 -3.49 12.32 -3.04
C ILE A 17 -4.33 13.60 -3.06
N SER A 18 -4.12 14.41 -4.09
CA SER A 18 -4.91 15.60 -4.41
C SER A 18 -5.28 15.66 -5.89
N GLY A 19 -6.32 16.43 -6.23
CA GLY A 19 -6.76 16.65 -7.62
C GLY A 19 -7.51 15.46 -8.25
N ALA A 20 -7.82 14.41 -7.50
CA ALA A 20 -8.56 13.25 -8.03
C ALA A 20 -10.02 13.58 -8.34
N TYR A 21 -10.56 12.96 -9.40
CA TYR A 21 -11.92 13.15 -9.90
C TYR A 21 -12.97 12.82 -8.83
N PHE A 22 -12.86 11.66 -8.18
CA PHE A 22 -13.73 11.34 -7.06
C PHE A 22 -13.16 11.93 -5.77
N LYS A 23 -13.97 12.74 -5.09
CA LYS A 23 -13.58 13.39 -3.83
C LYS A 23 -13.05 12.40 -2.79
N ASN A 24 -13.57 11.18 -2.75
CA ASN A 24 -13.16 10.16 -1.79
C ASN A 24 -11.73 9.66 -1.99
N ASP A 25 -11.15 9.79 -3.18
CA ASP A 25 -9.77 9.36 -3.47
C ASP A 25 -8.74 10.40 -3.02
N ASN A 26 -9.18 11.63 -2.73
CA ASN A 26 -8.33 12.66 -2.19
C ASN A 26 -8.17 12.46 -0.68
N GLY A 27 -6.94 12.57 -0.17
CA GLY A 27 -6.64 12.47 1.25
C GLY A 27 -5.29 11.85 1.55
N LEU A 28 -5.08 11.53 2.83
CA LEU A 28 -3.87 10.89 3.33
C LEU A 28 -4.01 9.37 3.34
N TYR A 29 -2.95 8.71 2.90
CA TYR A 29 -2.83 7.26 2.86
C TYR A 29 -1.43 6.86 3.34
N PHE A 30 -1.26 5.61 3.77
CA PHE A 30 0.04 4.98 3.75
C PHE A 30 0.11 3.96 2.62
N VAL A 31 1.31 3.73 2.11
CA VAL A 31 1.59 2.75 1.07
C VAL A 31 1.71 1.38 1.72
N GLU A 32 0.72 0.53 1.47
CA GLU A 32 0.64 -0.81 2.04
C GLU A 32 1.43 -1.83 1.22
N ARG A 33 1.43 -1.68 -0.11
CA ARG A 33 2.19 -2.51 -1.04
C ARG A 33 2.70 -1.66 -2.20
N SER A 34 3.88 -1.99 -2.70
CA SER A 34 4.50 -1.38 -3.88
C SER A 34 4.97 -2.44 -4.86
N ALA A 35 5.05 -2.08 -6.15
CA ALA A 35 5.63 -2.95 -7.17
C ALA A 35 7.05 -3.39 -6.78
N GLY A 36 7.30 -4.69 -6.84
CA GLY A 36 8.58 -5.29 -6.44
C GLY A 36 8.66 -5.73 -4.99
N ASP A 37 7.67 -5.41 -4.15
CA ASP A 37 7.59 -5.96 -2.80
C ASP A 37 7.52 -7.49 -2.84
N PRO A 38 8.23 -8.20 -1.96
CA PRO A 38 8.07 -9.64 -1.82
C PRO A 38 6.59 -10.00 -1.64
N GLY A 39 6.10 -10.98 -2.38
CA GLY A 39 4.70 -11.42 -2.34
C GLY A 39 3.66 -10.44 -2.89
N TRP A 40 4.07 -9.41 -3.64
CA TRP A 40 3.16 -8.53 -4.40
C TRP A 40 3.38 -8.69 -5.90
N SER A 41 2.29 -8.96 -6.64
CA SER A 41 2.32 -9.12 -8.10
C SER A 41 1.81 -7.90 -8.87
N GLY A 42 1.33 -6.86 -8.17
CA GLY A 42 0.79 -5.66 -8.80
C GLY A 42 1.89 -4.70 -9.25
N SER A 43 1.63 -3.98 -10.35
CA SER A 43 2.45 -2.84 -10.79
C SER A 43 2.15 -1.55 -10.04
N ASP A 44 0.99 -1.48 -9.40
CA ASP A 44 0.45 -0.28 -8.76
C ASP A 44 0.76 -0.29 -7.26
N HIS A 45 0.75 0.89 -6.65
CA HIS A 45 0.80 1.01 -5.19
C HIS A 45 -0.58 0.76 -4.61
N SER A 46 -0.69 -0.16 -3.65
CA SER A 46 -1.89 -0.32 -2.82
C SER A 46 -1.78 0.63 -1.63
N LEU A 47 -2.82 1.44 -1.43
CA LEU A 47 -2.85 2.50 -0.44
C LEU A 47 -3.98 2.28 0.56
N ARG A 48 -3.76 2.67 1.82
CA ARG A 48 -4.78 2.61 2.87
C ARG A 48 -4.88 3.92 3.64
N LYS A 49 -6.10 4.43 3.79
CA LYS A 49 -6.38 5.74 4.40
C LYS A 49 -5.82 5.83 5.82
N ILE A 50 -5.25 6.99 6.12
CA ILE A 50 -4.72 7.36 7.43
C ILE A 50 -5.21 8.76 7.81
N SER A 51 -5.43 9.02 9.09
CA SER A 51 -5.71 10.37 9.58
C SER A 51 -4.44 11.21 9.64
N LYS A 52 -4.61 12.53 9.81
CA LYS A 52 -3.49 13.45 10.13
C LYS A 52 -2.76 13.10 11.44
N THR A 53 -3.38 12.31 12.31
CA THR A 53 -2.79 11.84 13.57
C THR A 53 -2.13 10.46 13.46
N GLY A 54 -1.95 9.95 12.24
CA GLY A 54 -1.37 8.62 11.98
C GLY A 54 -2.34 7.45 12.24
N LYS A 55 -3.61 7.69 12.59
CA LYS A 55 -4.57 6.61 12.85
C LYS A 55 -5.01 5.95 11.54
N LEU A 56 -4.79 4.65 11.42
CA LEU A 56 -5.23 3.87 10.27
C LEU A 56 -6.76 3.79 10.22
N SER A 57 -7.32 4.00 9.03
CA SER A 57 -8.77 3.89 8.82
C SER A 57 -9.20 2.43 8.73
N THR A 58 -10.30 2.08 9.40
CA THR A 58 -10.97 0.78 9.32
C THR A 58 -12.28 0.84 8.55
N ALA A 59 -12.59 1.99 7.93
CA ALA A 59 -13.83 2.17 7.18
C ALA A 59 -13.84 1.31 5.91
N LYS A 60 -15.03 0.91 5.46
CA LYS A 60 -15.22 0.07 4.26
C LYS A 60 -14.53 0.60 2.99
N HIS A 61 -14.47 1.93 2.82
CA HIS A 61 -13.91 2.60 1.65
C HIS A 61 -12.59 3.32 2.00
N ASN A 62 -11.67 2.58 2.62
CA ASN A 62 -10.35 3.05 3.05
C ASN A 62 -9.21 2.70 2.09
N ILE A 63 -9.42 1.82 1.11
CA ILE A 63 -8.39 1.41 0.15
C ILE A 63 -8.42 2.33 -1.09
N CYS A 64 -7.25 2.65 -1.61
CA CYS A 64 -7.06 3.31 -2.91
C CYS A 64 -5.87 2.67 -3.62
N PHE A 65 -5.70 2.94 -4.91
CA PHE A 65 -4.53 2.53 -5.67
C PHE A 65 -3.84 3.77 -6.25
N TRP A 66 -2.54 3.66 -6.51
CA TRP A 66 -1.81 4.64 -7.31
C TRP A 66 -1.04 3.95 -8.44
N PRO A 67 -1.37 4.23 -9.72
CA PRO A 67 -2.36 5.21 -10.20
C PRO A 67 -3.81 4.91 -9.78
N ILE A 68 -4.67 5.93 -9.73
CA ILE A 68 -6.02 5.80 -9.17
C ILE A 68 -6.88 4.83 -10.00
N MET A 69 -7.24 3.70 -9.39
CA MET A 69 -8.20 2.74 -9.96
C MET A 69 -9.63 3.28 -9.85
N ILE A 70 -10.39 3.22 -10.95
CA ILE A 70 -11.75 3.72 -11.02
C ILE A 70 -12.77 2.58 -11.08
N THR A 71 -13.50 2.39 -9.97
CA THR A 71 -14.51 1.33 -9.81
C THR A 71 -15.93 1.90 -9.89
N THR A 72 -16.39 2.24 -11.11
CA THR A 72 -17.78 2.66 -11.37
C THR A 72 -18.41 1.81 -12.47
N ASN A 73 -19.73 1.64 -12.48
CA ASN A 73 -20.44 0.89 -13.52
C ASN A 73 -20.64 1.68 -14.82
N SER A 74 -20.58 3.02 -14.77
CA SER A 74 -20.75 3.86 -15.95
C SER A 74 -19.44 3.97 -16.74
N TRP A 75 -19.44 3.47 -17.97
CA TRP A 75 -18.27 3.55 -18.85
C TRP A 75 -17.85 5.00 -19.15
N ILE A 76 -18.82 5.89 -19.41
CA ILE A 76 -18.56 7.32 -19.68
C ILE A 76 -17.86 7.96 -18.47
N LYS A 77 -18.42 7.80 -17.26
CA LYS A 77 -17.78 8.34 -16.05
C LYS A 77 -16.40 7.75 -15.79
N ARG A 78 -16.20 6.47 -16.12
CA ARG A 78 -14.88 5.84 -16.00
C ARG A 78 -13.86 6.48 -16.95
N ALA A 79 -14.25 6.76 -18.18
CA ALA A 79 -13.38 7.43 -19.16
C ALA A 79 -13.05 8.87 -18.73
N GLU A 80 -14.06 9.65 -18.33
CA GLU A 80 -13.89 11.01 -17.82
C GLU A 80 -12.96 11.05 -16.60
N ALA A 81 -13.20 10.18 -15.62
CA ALA A 81 -12.38 10.11 -14.42
C ALA A 81 -10.94 9.69 -14.72
N LYS A 82 -10.74 8.79 -15.70
CA LYS A 82 -9.40 8.34 -16.09
C LYS A 82 -8.62 9.48 -16.73
N GLN A 83 -9.25 10.22 -17.65
CA GLN A 83 -8.64 11.38 -18.28
C GLN A 83 -8.34 12.47 -17.24
N TRP A 84 -9.32 12.82 -16.41
CA TRP A 84 -9.15 13.82 -15.36
C TRP A 84 -8.01 13.46 -14.42
N ASN A 85 -7.97 12.23 -13.91
CA ASN A 85 -6.93 11.79 -12.97
C ASN A 85 -5.53 11.82 -13.60
N ALA A 86 -5.39 11.43 -14.86
CA ALA A 86 -4.11 11.52 -15.57
C ALA A 86 -3.58 12.96 -15.65
N GLU A 87 -4.48 13.93 -15.84
CA GLU A 87 -4.12 15.34 -15.96
C GLU A 87 -3.94 16.04 -14.61
N HIS A 88 -4.79 15.74 -13.61
CA HIS A 88 -4.95 16.54 -12.40
C HIS A 88 -4.53 15.84 -11.11
N ALA A 89 -4.62 14.51 -11.04
CA ALA A 89 -4.29 13.82 -9.80
C ALA A 89 -2.77 13.92 -9.54
N ARG A 90 -2.42 14.23 -8.30
CA ARG A 90 -1.03 14.28 -7.84
C ARG A 90 -0.92 13.49 -6.55
N ILE A 91 0.25 12.87 -6.38
CA ILE A 91 0.63 12.18 -5.14
C ILE A 91 1.89 12.84 -4.59
N GLN A 92 1.96 12.97 -3.27
CA GLN A 92 3.11 13.54 -2.57
C GLN A 92 3.47 12.68 -1.36
N VAL A 93 4.75 12.41 -1.15
CA VAL A 93 5.22 11.84 0.12
C VAL A 93 5.16 12.89 1.24
N ARG A 94 4.60 12.49 2.38
CA ARG A 94 4.38 13.32 3.57
C ARG A 94 5.20 12.77 4.74
N ASN A 95 6.28 13.47 5.07
CA ASN A 95 7.18 13.11 6.17
C ASN A 95 6.78 13.74 7.52
N ASP A 96 5.76 14.60 7.51
CA ASP A 96 5.26 15.32 8.69
C ASP A 96 4.23 14.53 9.52
N ILE A 97 3.81 13.35 9.05
CA ILE A 97 2.82 12.50 9.71
C ILE A 97 3.52 11.42 10.54
N ASP A 98 3.01 11.18 11.75
CA ASP A 98 3.47 10.08 12.61
C ASP A 98 3.21 8.71 11.95
N ARG A 99 4.27 7.91 11.84
CA ARG A 99 4.28 6.58 11.21
C ARG A 99 4.30 5.44 12.23
N SER A 100 4.26 5.72 13.53
CA SER A 100 4.27 4.68 14.59
C SER A 100 3.25 3.57 14.35
N LYS A 101 2.00 3.94 14.03
CA LYS A 101 0.90 2.99 13.76
C LYS A 101 1.04 2.26 12.43
N VAL A 102 1.75 2.85 11.46
CA VAL A 102 2.09 2.18 10.20
C VAL A 102 3.11 1.08 10.49
N ALA A 103 4.14 1.38 11.30
CA ALA A 103 5.11 0.40 11.75
C ALA A 103 4.45 -0.74 12.56
N GLU A 104 3.57 -0.41 13.51
CA GLU A 104 2.79 -1.41 14.26
C GLU A 104 1.96 -2.31 13.34
N HIS A 105 1.34 -1.76 12.29
CA HIS A 105 0.58 -2.53 11.31
C HIS A 105 1.44 -3.54 10.58
N PHE A 106 2.62 -3.14 10.10
CA PHE A 106 3.53 -4.05 9.40
C PHE A 106 4.16 -5.09 10.33
N MET A 107 4.47 -4.73 11.57
CA MET A 107 4.96 -5.70 12.55
C MET A 107 3.90 -6.76 12.86
N LYS A 108 2.64 -6.34 13.06
CA LYS A 108 1.52 -7.26 13.27
C LYS A 108 1.29 -8.17 12.05
N GLU A 109 1.43 -7.64 10.85
CA GLU A 109 1.36 -8.45 9.61
C GLU A 109 2.49 -9.49 9.57
N ALA A 110 3.72 -9.10 9.91
CA ALA A 110 4.88 -9.99 9.98
C ALA A 110 4.70 -11.12 11.02
N GLU A 111 4.22 -10.78 12.22
CA GLU A 111 3.92 -11.76 13.27
C GLU A 111 2.80 -12.72 12.85
N GLY A 112 1.78 -12.21 12.17
CA GLY A 112 0.68 -13.02 11.62
C GLY A 112 1.12 -14.06 10.58
N MET A 113 2.31 -13.90 9.98
CA MET A 113 2.87 -14.87 9.03
C MET A 113 3.54 -16.07 9.69
N ILE A 114 3.86 -16.02 10.99
CA ILE A 114 4.61 -17.08 11.68
C ILE A 114 3.91 -18.44 11.56
N PRO A 115 2.60 -18.59 11.84
CA PRO A 115 1.94 -19.90 11.76
C PRO A 115 1.92 -20.48 10.34
N GLU A 116 1.84 -19.62 9.32
CA GLU A 116 1.91 -20.07 7.93
C GLU A 116 3.30 -20.58 7.57
N ILE A 117 4.34 -19.87 7.99
CA ILE A 117 5.74 -20.27 7.77
C ILE A 117 6.01 -21.62 8.45
N GLU A 118 5.62 -21.79 9.71
CA GLU A 118 5.79 -23.06 10.44
C GLU A 118 5.10 -24.22 9.75
N ARG A 119 3.85 -24.01 9.28
CA ARG A 119 3.10 -25.01 8.53
C ARG A 119 3.79 -25.38 7.22
N LEU A 120 4.32 -24.41 6.47
CA LEU A 120 5.01 -24.67 5.20
C LEU A 120 6.35 -25.38 5.44
N SER A 121 7.11 -24.96 6.44
CA SER A 121 8.34 -25.63 6.87
C SER A 121 8.09 -27.09 7.24
N TRP A 122 7.02 -27.39 7.97
CA TRP A 122 6.69 -28.77 8.35
C TRP A 122 6.27 -29.64 7.16
N ASN A 123 5.46 -29.11 6.24
CA ASN A 123 4.94 -29.88 5.10
C ASN A 123 5.96 -30.05 3.96
N PHE A 124 6.79 -29.03 3.70
CA PHE A 124 7.61 -28.95 2.49
C PHE A 124 9.10 -28.73 2.77
N GLY A 125 9.48 -28.53 4.03
CA GLY A 125 10.83 -28.18 4.44
C GLY A 125 11.14 -26.70 4.32
N ASP A 126 12.22 -26.29 5.00
CA ASP A 126 12.70 -24.90 5.00
C ASP A 126 13.29 -24.45 3.67
N ASP A 127 13.78 -25.40 2.87
CA ASP A 127 14.41 -25.14 1.59
C ASP A 127 13.44 -24.97 0.43
N CYS A 128 12.16 -25.29 0.62
CA CYS A 128 11.13 -25.10 -0.40
C CYS A 128 10.95 -23.60 -0.71
N GLN A 129 10.76 -23.27 -1.99
CA GLN A 129 10.60 -21.88 -2.43
C GLN A 129 9.44 -21.18 -1.72
N CYS A 130 8.31 -21.87 -1.52
CA CYS A 130 7.15 -21.26 -0.85
C CYS A 130 7.46 -20.87 0.61
N THR A 131 8.29 -21.64 1.31
CA THR A 131 8.74 -21.32 2.67
C THR A 131 9.70 -20.12 2.64
N LYS A 132 10.63 -20.08 1.68
CA LYS A 132 11.58 -18.98 1.49
C LYS A 132 10.88 -17.67 1.19
N ASP A 133 9.92 -17.66 0.25
CA ASP A 133 9.15 -16.47 -0.13
C ASP A 133 8.40 -15.87 1.07
N ARG A 134 7.85 -16.72 1.95
CA ARG A 134 7.15 -16.27 3.15
C ARG A 134 8.10 -15.71 4.20
N LYS A 135 9.26 -16.33 4.39
CA LYS A 135 10.31 -15.80 5.28
C LYS A 135 10.84 -14.45 4.77
N GLU A 136 11.07 -14.33 3.47
CA GLU A 136 11.50 -13.07 2.83
C GLU A 136 10.44 -11.97 3.01
N ARG A 137 9.16 -12.27 2.75
CA ARG A 137 8.06 -11.33 3.00
C ARG A 137 8.01 -10.87 4.45
N LYS A 138 8.13 -11.80 5.41
CA LYS A 138 8.15 -11.46 6.84
C LYS A 138 9.31 -10.53 7.17
N ALA A 139 10.52 -10.86 6.72
CA ALA A 139 11.71 -10.03 6.96
C ALA A 139 11.60 -8.63 6.33
N PHE A 140 11.00 -8.53 5.14
CA PHE A 140 10.69 -7.26 4.49
C PHE A 140 9.70 -6.41 5.31
N LEU A 141 8.64 -7.02 5.83
CA LEU A 141 7.69 -6.32 6.70
C LEU A 141 8.34 -5.81 7.99
N GLU A 142 9.19 -6.63 8.61
CA GLU A 142 9.96 -6.25 9.80
C GLU A 142 10.97 -5.13 9.54
N SER A 143 11.51 -5.02 8.32
CA SER A 143 12.44 -3.94 7.98
C SER A 143 11.74 -2.61 7.78
N ILE A 144 10.49 -2.61 7.31
CA ILE A 144 9.64 -1.41 7.18
C ILE A 144 9.15 -0.92 8.55
N ALA A 145 8.96 -1.83 9.50
CA ALA A 145 8.47 -1.51 10.84
C ALA A 145 9.54 -0.88 11.77
N LYS A 146 10.78 -0.69 11.30
CA LYS A 146 11.89 -0.09 12.05
C LYS A 146 12.05 1.38 11.75
#